data_AF-A0A6A1WKR2-F1
#
_entry.id   AF-A0A6A1WKR2-F1
#
_cell.length_a   1.000
_cell.length_b   1.000
_cell.length_c   1.000
_cell.angle_alpha   90.00
_cell.angle_beta   90.00
_cell.angle_gamma   90.00
#
_symmetry.space_group_name_H-M   'P 1'
#
loop_
_entity.id
_entity.type
_entity.pdbx_description
1 polymer ?
#
loop_
_entity_poly.entity_id
_entity_poly.type
_entity_poly.pdbx_seq_one_letter_code
_entity_poly.pdbx_strand_id
1 'polypeptide(L)'
;MLEMACGRRPIELQGQPENVILVDWVFECRRKGAILDASDPKLEGNYVVEEMILVFELGLLCTHAIPAARPSMRQVAQILDGDANLPAVPYDTAALGTSTSYNASDFLVSLPLSFG
;
A
#
# COMPACT_ATOMS: atom_id res chain seq x y z
N MET A 1 8.59 3.32 -5.06
CA MET A 1 7.92 4.51 -4.50
C MET A 1 8.20 4.64 -3.01
N LEU A 2 7.74 3.70 -2.18
CA LEU A 2 7.85 3.80 -0.72
C LEU A 2 9.29 3.99 -0.22
N GLU A 3 10.28 3.30 -0.79
CA GLU A 3 11.70 3.46 -0.41
C GLU A 3 12.17 4.92 -0.53
N MET A 4 11.82 5.59 -1.63
CA MET A 4 12.22 6.96 -1.90
C MET A 4 11.44 7.94 -1.03
N ALA A 5 10.14 7.71 -0.85
CA ALA A 5 9.29 8.58 -0.03
C ALA A 5 9.64 8.51 1.47
N CYS A 6 10.11 7.35 1.95
CA CYS A 6 10.47 7.12 3.35
C CYS A 6 11.96 7.34 3.65
N GLY A 7 12.82 7.37 2.63
CA GLY A 7 14.28 7.40 2.81
C GLY A 7 14.85 6.12 3.47
N ARG A 8 14.10 5.01 3.37
CA ARG A 8 14.37 3.74 4.07
C ARG A 8 14.48 2.57 3.10
N ARG A 9 15.22 1.53 3.50
CA ARG A 9 15.30 0.29 2.72
C ARG A 9 14.03 -0.56 2.92
N PRO A 10 13.63 -1.42 1.96
CA PRO A 10 12.47 -2.29 2.11
C PRO A 10 12.52 -3.20 3.34
N ILE A 11 13.74 -3.61 3.70
CA ILE A 11 14.05 -4.42 4.86
C ILE A 11 15.20 -3.74 5.58
N GLU A 12 14.97 -3.36 6.84
CA GLU A 12 16.02 -2.83 7.72
C GLU A 12 16.32 -3.83 8.84
N LEU A 13 17.57 -4.28 8.88
CA LEU A 13 18.14 -5.09 9.96
C LEU A 13 18.60 -4.14 11.07
N GLN A 14 17.71 -3.71 11.96
CA GLN A 14 18.06 -2.74 13.02
C GLN A 14 18.86 -3.32 14.20
N GLY A 15 19.49 -4.49 14.05
CA GLY A 15 20.18 -5.17 15.16
C GLY A 15 19.25 -5.60 16.32
N GLN A 16 17.94 -5.45 16.12
CA GLN A 16 16.85 -5.95 16.96
C GLN A 16 16.38 -7.32 16.39
N PRO A 17 15.73 -8.17 17.19
CA PRO A 17 15.33 -9.52 16.75
C PRO A 17 14.28 -9.51 15.62
N GLU A 18 13.62 -8.38 15.36
CA GLU A 18 12.56 -8.22 14.37
C GLU A 18 12.98 -7.28 13.23
N ASN A 19 12.92 -7.81 12.01
CA ASN A 19 13.11 -7.02 10.80
C ASN A 19 11.87 -6.17 10.54
N VAL A 20 12.04 -4.86 10.33
CA VAL A 20 10.92 -4.00 9.92
C VAL A 20 10.78 -4.07 8.41
N ILE A 21 9.62 -4.56 7.95
CA ILE A 21 9.22 -4.51 6.53
C ILE A 21 8.62 -3.14 6.26
N LEU A 22 9.18 -2.42 5.28
CA LEU A 22 8.80 -1.04 4.98
C LEU A 22 7.31 -0.88 4.70
N VAL A 23 6.74 -1.80 3.92
CA VAL A 23 5.32 -1.78 3.54
C VAL A 23 4.42 -1.89 4.77
N ASP A 24 4.73 -2.80 5.69
CA ASP A 24 3.94 -3.02 6.90
C ASP A 24 3.97 -1.79 7.81
N TRP A 25 5.15 -1.15 7.93
CA TRP A 25 5.30 0.09 8.70
C TRP A 25 4.49 1.25 8.10
N VAL A 26 4.56 1.46 6.78
CA VAL A 26 3.78 2.51 6.10
C VAL A 26 2.27 2.24 6.22
N PHE A 27 1.85 0.97 6.10
CA PHE A 27 0.46 0.58 6.27
C PHE A 27 -0.05 0.87 7.69
N GLU A 28 0.77 0.61 8.71
CA GLU A 28 0.45 0.91 10.10
C GLU A 28 0.34 2.42 10.35
N CYS A 29 1.21 3.24 9.75
CA CYS A 29 1.09 4.70 9.78
C CYS A 29 -0.22 5.17 9.12
N ARG A 30 -0.57 4.62 7.96
CA ARG A 30 -1.86 4.90 7.29
C ARG A 30 -3.05 4.53 8.18
N ARG A 31 -3.03 3.34 8.79
CA ARG A 31 -4.11 2.84 9.67
C ARG A 31 -4.33 3.75 10.88
N LYS A 32 -3.28 4.40 11.38
CA LYS A 32 -3.34 5.38 12.47
C LYS A 32 -3.78 6.78 12.03
N GLY A 33 -4.00 7.01 10.74
CA GLY A 33 -4.26 8.34 10.17
C GLY A 33 -3.04 9.25 10.15
N ALA A 34 -1.83 8.68 10.27
CA ALA A 34 -0.57 9.38 10.39
C ALA A 34 0.40 8.99 9.26
N ILE A 35 -0.11 8.86 8.03
CA ILE A 35 0.67 8.35 6.89
C ILE A 35 1.89 9.22 6.57
N LEU A 36 1.81 10.53 6.84
CA LEU A 36 2.90 11.48 6.61
C LEU A 36 4.07 11.31 7.59
N ASP A 37 3.85 10.66 8.74
CA ASP A 37 4.94 10.30 9.67
C ASP A 37 5.91 9.29 9.04
N ALA A 38 5.51 8.65 7.94
CA ALA A 38 6.38 7.77 7.17
C ALA A 38 7.31 8.51 6.19
N SER A 39 7.17 9.82 6.02
CA SER A 39 8.00 10.62 5.11
C SER A 39 9.48 10.64 5.50
N ASP A 40 10.37 10.71 4.50
CA ASP A 40 11.81 10.80 4.71
C ASP A 40 12.12 12.03 5.57
N PRO A 41 12.70 11.86 6.78
CA PRO A 41 13.04 12.98 7.65
C PRO A 41 13.95 14.01 6.99
N LYS A 42 14.76 13.61 5.99
CA LYS A 42 15.66 14.50 5.25
C LYS A 42 14.94 15.47 4.32
N LEU A 43 13.67 15.23 4.01
CA LEU A 43 12.88 16.18 3.25
C LEU A 43 12.45 17.37 4.10
N GLU A 44 12.44 17.25 5.43
CA GLU A 44 12.10 18.33 6.37
C GLU A 44 10.76 19.02 6.04
N GLY A 45 9.78 18.25 5.53
CA GLY A 45 8.48 18.76 5.09
C GLY A 45 8.49 19.53 3.76
N ASN A 46 9.62 19.56 3.04
CA ASN A 46 9.73 20.17 1.71
C ASN A 46 9.15 19.26 0.62
N TYR A 47 7.83 19.07 0.66
CA TYR A 47 7.06 18.36 -0.36
C TYR A 47 5.62 18.88 -0.37
N VAL A 48 4.90 18.68 -1.48
CA VAL A 48 3.45 18.93 -1.53
C VAL A 48 2.75 17.80 -0.79
N VAL A 49 1.95 18.14 0.22
CA VAL A 49 1.32 17.18 1.14
C VAL A 49 0.43 16.19 0.39
N GLU A 50 -0.36 16.70 -0.54
CA GLU A 50 -1.31 15.92 -1.34
C GLU A 50 -0.59 14.92 -2.24
N GLU A 51 0.52 15.34 -2.86
CA GLU A 51 1.36 14.46 -3.71
C GLU A 51 2.03 13.37 -2.87
N MET A 52 2.52 13.72 -1.68
CA MET A 52 3.14 12.74 -0.78
C MET A 52 2.13 11.68 -0.31
N ILE A 53 0.91 12.10 0.05
CA ILE A 53 -0.18 11.17 0.38
C ILE A 53 -0.49 10.27 -0.82
N LEU A 54 -0.59 10.84 -2.03
CA LEU A 54 -0.83 10.07 -3.25
C LEU A 54 0.26 9.02 -3.49
N VAL A 55 1.54 9.38 -3.31
CA VAL A 55 2.66 8.46 -3.47
C VAL A 55 2.58 7.31 -2.46
N PHE A 56 2.21 7.58 -1.21
CA PHE A 56 2.04 6.54 -0.20
C PHE A 56 0.87 5.61 -0.52
N GLU A 57 -0.30 6.16 -0.82
CA GLU A 57 -1.49 5.38 -1.15
C GLU A 57 -1.30 4.54 -2.42
N LEU A 58 -0.72 5.12 -3.47
CA LEU A 58 -0.38 4.41 -4.70
C LEU A 58 0.71 3.36 -4.47
N GLY A 59 1.71 3.66 -3.63
CA GLY A 59 2.74 2.71 -3.21
C GLY A 59 2.15 1.49 -2.53
N LEU A 60 1.23 1.68 -1.58
CA LEU A 60 0.53 0.60 -0.89
C LEU A 60 -0.34 -0.22 -1.85
N LEU A 61 -1.07 0.43 -2.76
CA LEU A 61 -1.88 -0.24 -3.77
C LEU A 61 -1.04 -1.11 -4.72
N CYS A 62 0.15 -0.64 -5.12
CA CYS A 62 1.09 -1.43 -5.91
C CYS A 62 1.61 -2.68 -5.18
N THR A 63 1.62 -2.66 -3.85
CA THR A 63 2.06 -3.78 -3.00
C THR A 63 0.93 -4.69 -2.52
N HIS A 64 -0.29 -4.49 -3.03
CA HIS A 64 -1.47 -5.25 -2.61
C HIS A 64 -1.25 -6.78 -2.70
N ALA A 65 -1.71 -7.56 -1.71
CA ALA A 65 -1.45 -9.01 -1.70
C ALA A 65 -2.08 -9.72 -2.91
N ILE A 66 -3.29 -9.31 -3.31
CA ILE A 66 -3.96 -9.79 -4.53
C ILE A 66 -3.34 -9.14 -5.77
N PRO A 67 -2.68 -9.89 -6.68
CA PRO A 67 -2.01 -9.30 -7.84
C PRO A 67 -2.95 -8.58 -8.81
N ALA A 68 -4.17 -9.09 -8.99
CA ALA A 68 -5.18 -8.50 -9.88
C ALA A 68 -5.70 -7.13 -9.40
N ALA A 69 -5.52 -6.80 -8.11
CA ALA A 69 -5.88 -5.50 -7.57
C ALA A 69 -4.78 -4.44 -7.77
N ARG A 70 -3.56 -4.86 -8.17
CA ARG A 70 -2.44 -3.94 -8.40
C ARG A 70 -2.66 -3.21 -9.73
N PRO A 71 -2.40 -1.90 -9.80
CA PRO A 71 -2.45 -1.16 -11.04
C PRO A 71 -1.33 -1.61 -11.98
N SER A 72 -1.59 -1.55 -13.28
CA SER A 72 -0.55 -1.65 -14.30
C SER A 72 0.39 -0.45 -14.22
N MET A 73 1.64 -0.62 -14.69
CA MET A 73 2.59 0.50 -14.74
C MET A 73 2.09 1.72 -15.54
N ARG A 74 1.26 1.49 -16.56
CA ARG A 74 0.61 2.59 -17.31
C ARG A 74 -0.34 3.38 -16.42
N GLN A 75 -1.17 2.70 -15.63
CA GLN A 75 -2.08 3.36 -14.69
C GLN A 75 -1.30 4.10 -13.60
N VAL A 76 -0.22 3.50 -13.08
CA VAL A 76 0.67 4.16 -12.12
C VAL A 76 1.21 5.48 -12.68
N ALA A 77 1.73 5.46 -13.92
CA ALA A 77 2.22 6.67 -14.57
C ALA A 77 1.12 7.74 -14.74
N GLN A 78 -0.05 7.35 -15.26
CA GLN A 78 -1.18 8.26 -15.43
C GLN A 78 -1.63 8.91 -14.11
N ILE A 79 -1.62 8.16 -13.01
CA ILE A 79 -1.98 8.70 -11.68
C ILE A 79 -0.91 9.70 -11.20
N LEU A 80 0.37 9.40 -11.40
CA LEU A 80 1.48 10.29 -11.02
C LEU A 80 1.54 11.55 -11.89
N ASP A 81 1.18 11.45 -13.17
CA ASP A 81 1.13 12.60 -14.10
C ASP A 81 -0.13 13.47 -13.88
N GLY A 82 -1.07 13.03 -13.04
CA GLY A 82 -2.34 13.71 -12.78
C GLY A 82 -3.42 13.47 -13.84
N ASP A 83 -3.17 12.59 -14.81
CA ASP A 83 -4.09 12.20 -15.88
C ASP A 83 -5.21 11.23 -15.41
N ALA A 84 -5.06 10.63 -14.23
CA ALA A 84 -6.03 9.73 -13.63
C ALA A 84 -6.08 9.87 -12.12
N ASN A 85 -7.24 9.57 -11.53
CA ASN A 85 -7.40 9.56 -10.07
C ASN A 85 -7.06 8.19 -9.48
N LEU A 86 -6.51 8.20 -8.26
CA LEU A 86 -6.33 6.97 -7.49
C LEU A 86 -7.71 6.34 -7.20
N PRO A 87 -7.92 5.04 -7.48
CA PRO A 87 -9.15 4.37 -7.10
C PRO A 87 -9.28 4.40 -5.57
N ALA A 88 -10.50 4.61 -5.06
CA ALA A 88 -10.74 4.60 -3.62
C ALA A 88 -10.37 3.21 -3.08
N VAL A 89 -9.28 3.13 -2.32
CA VAL A 89 -8.83 1.88 -1.68
C VAL A 89 -9.54 1.79 -0.33
N PRO A 90 -10.45 0.83 -0.11
CA PRO A 90 -11.08 0.65 1.19
C PRO A 90 -9.99 0.52 2.27
N TYR A 91 -10.25 1.03 3.47
CA TYR A 91 -9.36 0.91 4.63
C TYR A 91 -9.20 -0.53 5.13
N ASP A 92 -9.64 -1.53 4.37
CA ASP A 92 -9.83 -2.88 4.84
C ASP A 92 -8.50 -3.61 5.04
N THR A 93 -8.23 -3.77 6.34
CA THR A 93 -7.20 -4.57 7.02
C THR A 93 -7.00 -6.00 6.52
N ALA A 94 -7.85 -6.52 5.62
CA ALA A 94 -7.78 -7.89 5.12
C ALA A 94 -6.82 -8.09 3.93
N ALA A 95 -6.38 -7.02 3.27
CA ALA A 95 -5.62 -7.10 2.01
C ALA A 95 -4.09 -7.22 2.16
N LEU A 96 -3.56 -7.12 3.38
CA LEU A 96 -2.13 -7.20 3.69
C LEU A 96 -1.89 -8.28 4.75
N GLY A 97 -2.06 -9.54 4.36
CA GLY A 97 -1.27 -10.66 4.89
C GLY A 97 -1.31 -10.99 6.39
N THR A 98 -2.32 -10.59 7.17
CA THR A 98 -2.45 -11.13 8.53
C THR A 98 -2.86 -12.60 8.48
N SER A 99 -1.94 -13.47 8.92
CA SER A 99 -2.15 -14.87 9.22
C SER A 99 -3.21 -15.06 10.32
N THR A 100 -4.49 -14.97 9.97
CA THR A 100 -5.58 -15.58 10.73
C THR A 100 -6.30 -16.53 9.80
N SER A 101 -6.38 -17.80 10.19
CA SER A 101 -6.99 -18.89 9.40
C SER A 101 -8.39 -18.50 8.92
N TYR A 102 -8.51 -18.04 7.69
CA TYR A 102 -9.80 -17.94 7.00
C TYR A 102 -10.05 -19.27 6.30
N ASN A 103 -11.08 -19.96 6.75
CA ASN A 103 -11.49 -21.25 6.23
C ASN A 103 -11.87 -21.13 4.74
N ALA A 104 -11.42 -22.10 3.95
CA ALA A 104 -11.65 -22.23 2.51
C ALA A 104 -13.12 -22.56 2.13
N SER A 105 -14.10 -22.13 2.92
CA SER A 105 -15.53 -22.32 2.67
C SER A 105 -16.25 -21.07 2.15
N ASP A 106 -15.69 -19.87 2.34
CA ASP A 106 -16.38 -18.62 1.96
C ASP A 106 -16.14 -18.21 0.50
N PHE A 107 -15.24 -18.89 -0.22
CA PHE A 107 -14.94 -18.58 -1.62
C PHE A 107 -15.95 -19.17 -2.62
N LEU A 108 -16.81 -20.11 -2.21
CA LEU A 108 -17.74 -20.76 -3.14
C LEU A 108 -19.11 -20.08 -3.28
N VAL A 109 -19.41 -19.05 -2.47
CA VAL A 109 -20.76 -18.47 -2.42
C VAL A 109 -20.97 -17.31 -3.42
N SER A 110 -19.91 -16.76 -4.03
CA SER A 110 -20.03 -15.52 -4.81
C SER A 110 -19.71 -15.61 -6.31
N LEU A 111 -19.50 -16.81 -6.86
CA LEU A 111 -19.47 -16.97 -8.33
C LEU A 111 -20.91 -17.16 -8.82
N PRO A 112 -21.50 -16.19 -9.55
CA PRO A 112 -22.76 -16.44 -10.23
C PRO A 112 -22.48 -17.44 -11.36
N LEU A 113 -22.90 -18.68 -11.16
CA LEU A 113 -23.03 -19.67 -12.22
C LEU A 113 -24.13 -19.18 -13.17
N SER A 114 -23.77 -18.66 -14.33
CA SER A 114 -24.65 -18.69 -15.51
C SER A 114 -23.84 -18.72 -16.80
N PHE A 115 -24.17 -19.73 -17.59
CA PHE A 115 -23.60 -20.17 -18.86
C PHE A 115 -23.85 -19.19 -20.01
N GLY A 116 -22.98 -19.30 -21.02
CA GLY A 116 -23.16 -18.86 -22.41
C GLY A 116 -22.02 -19.38 -23.26
#